data_AF-A0A538QKD7-F1
#
_entry.id   AF-A0A538QKD7-F1
#
_cell.length_a   1.000
_cell.length_b   1.000
_cell.length_c   1.000
_cell.angle_alpha   90.00
_cell.angle_beta   90.00
_cell.angle_gamma   90.00
#
_symmetry.space_group_name_H-M   'P 1'
#
loop_
_entity.id
_entity.type
_entity.pdbx_description
1 polymer ?
#
loop_
_entity_poly.entity_id
_entity_poly.type
_entity_poly.pdbx_seq_one_letter_code
_entity_poly.pdbx_strand_id
1 'polypeptide(L)'
;MSAHAPASASHETHASVGTYIRVALILVAVTALEVGVIYIRRLTPIIVPLLLVMSIAKFTLVVMFFMHLRYDPRPLAAVFVGPLVIATLIGIALMTLTGAFLVFGR
;
A
#
# COMPACT_ATOMS: atom_id res chain seq x y z
N MET A 1 -21.36 -4.50 -53.67
CA MET A 1 -20.35 -5.54 -53.38
C MET A 1 -18.97 -4.90 -53.50
N SER A 2 -18.38 -4.52 -52.38
CA SER A 2 -16.95 -4.24 -52.23
C SER A 2 -16.54 -4.85 -50.90
N ALA A 3 -15.73 -5.89 -50.97
CA ALA A 3 -15.25 -6.66 -49.83
C ALA A 3 -13.97 -6.05 -49.24
N HIS A 4 -13.83 -6.24 -47.93
CA HIS A 4 -12.60 -6.49 -47.19
C HIS A 4 -11.54 -5.37 -47.05
N ALA A 5 -11.47 -4.80 -45.85
CA ALA A 5 -10.28 -4.94 -45.00
C ALA A 5 -10.70 -4.77 -43.53
N PRO A 6 -10.35 -5.69 -42.61
CA PRO A 6 -10.35 -5.36 -41.20
C PRO A 6 -9.23 -4.35 -41.01
N ALA A 7 -9.56 -3.13 -40.57
CA ALA A 7 -8.56 -2.21 -40.09
C ALA A 7 -7.92 -2.83 -38.85
N SER A 8 -6.83 -3.56 -39.10
CA SER A 8 -5.62 -3.67 -38.31
C SER A 8 -5.77 -3.23 -36.86
N ALA A 9 -5.67 -4.23 -35.96
CA ALA A 9 -5.36 -4.08 -34.55
C ALA A 9 -4.36 -2.93 -34.32
N SER A 10 -4.90 -1.78 -33.93
CA SER A 10 -4.11 -0.62 -33.54
C SER A 10 -3.53 -0.91 -32.16
N HIS A 11 -2.23 -1.21 -32.16
CA HIS A 11 -1.35 -1.27 -31.01
C HIS A 11 -1.44 0.02 -30.19
N GLU A 12 -2.39 0.12 -29.25
CA GLU A 12 -2.32 1.12 -28.20
C GLU A 12 -1.29 0.68 -27.17
N THR A 13 -0.19 1.42 -27.17
CA THR A 13 0.91 1.37 -26.22
C THR A 13 0.42 1.87 -24.86
N HIS A 14 -0.48 1.13 -24.22
CA HIS A 14 -0.81 1.35 -22.81
C HIS A 14 0.31 0.74 -21.97
N ALA A 15 1.30 1.56 -21.61
CA ALA A 15 1.96 1.29 -20.35
C ALA A 15 0.86 1.21 -19.27
N SER A 16 0.70 0.05 -18.61
CA SER A 16 0.52 -0.04 -17.15
C SER A 16 -0.31 -1.23 -16.64
N VAL A 17 -1.17 -1.90 -17.42
CA VAL A 17 -2.04 -2.99 -16.86
C VAL A 17 -1.22 -4.15 -16.28
N GLY A 18 -0.18 -4.59 -16.98
CA GLY A 18 0.70 -5.66 -16.51
C GLY A 18 1.46 -5.31 -15.23
N THR A 19 1.82 -4.05 -15.04
CA THR A 19 2.48 -3.57 -13.80
C THR A 19 1.50 -3.59 -12.64
N TYR A 20 0.27 -3.13 -12.84
CA TYR A 20 -0.78 -3.19 -11.81
C TYR A 20 -1.08 -4.62 -11.37
N ILE A 21 -1.18 -5.56 -12.32
CA ILE A 21 -1.41 -6.98 -12.01
C ILE A 21 -0.23 -7.55 -11.20
N ARG A 22 1.02 -7.24 -11.55
CA ARG A 22 2.19 -7.68 -10.78
C ARG A 22 2.17 -7.15 -9.35
N VAL A 23 1.84 -5.87 -9.16
CA VAL A 23 1.76 -5.28 -7.81
C VAL A 23 0.57 -5.88 -7.03
N ALA A 24 -0.57 -6.13 -7.67
CA ALA A 24 -1.70 -6.83 -7.06
C ALA A 24 -1.30 -8.22 -6.55
N LEU A 25 -0.57 -8.99 -7.36
CA LEU A 25 -0.07 -10.31 -6.96
C LEU A 25 0.89 -10.23 -5.75
N ILE A 26 1.76 -9.22 -5.72
CA ILE A 26 2.64 -8.99 -4.56
C ILE A 26 1.81 -8.67 -3.31
N LEU A 27 0.81 -7.78 -3.42
CA LEU A 27 -0.09 -7.46 -2.30
C LEU A 27 -0.83 -8.69 -1.76
N VAL A 28 -1.32 -9.55 -2.66
CA VAL A 28 -1.97 -10.81 -2.30
C VAL A 28 -0.99 -11.73 -1.59
N ALA A 29 0.24 -11.88 -2.10
CA ALA A 29 1.26 -12.70 -1.46
C ALA A 29 1.64 -12.18 -0.06
N VAL A 30 1.80 -10.86 0.11
CA VAL A 30 2.06 -10.25 1.42
C VAL A 30 0.88 -10.48 2.38
N THR A 31 -0.36 -10.38 1.90
CA THR A 31 -1.55 -10.63 2.71
C THR A 31 -1.66 -12.11 3.12
N ALA A 32 -1.38 -13.03 2.20
CA ALA A 32 -1.33 -14.46 2.53
C ALA A 32 -0.23 -14.77 3.56
N LEU A 33 0.93 -14.11 3.45
CA LEU A 33 2.01 -14.22 4.42
C LEU A 33 1.59 -13.71 5.80
N GLU A 34 0.91 -12.57 5.89
CA GLU A 34 0.39 -12.05 7.18
C GLU A 34 -0.55 -13.05 7.84
N VAL A 35 -1.52 -13.58 7.08
CA VAL A 35 -2.45 -14.60 7.58
C VAL A 35 -1.66 -15.81 8.08
N GLY A 36 -0.70 -16.31 7.30
CA GLY A 36 0.16 -17.42 7.70
C GLY A 36 0.97 -17.16 8.98
N VAL A 37 1.59 -15.98 9.09
CA VAL A 37 2.37 -15.55 10.26
C VAL A 37 1.50 -15.52 11.52
N ILE A 38 0.25 -15.08 11.42
CA ILE A 38 -0.68 -15.00 12.56
C ILE A 38 -0.97 -16.39 13.16
N TYR A 39 -0.99 -17.45 12.35
CA TYR A 39 -1.22 -18.81 12.85
C TYR A 39 0.01 -19.45 13.50
N ILE A 40 1.22 -18.88 13.33
CA ILE A 40 2.45 -19.46 13.87
C ILE A 40 2.70 -18.94 15.30
N ARG A 41 2.36 -19.77 16.29
CA ARG A 41 2.50 -19.46 17.72
C ARG A 41 3.94 -19.14 18.17
N ARG A 42 4.96 -19.59 17.43
CA ARG A 42 6.38 -19.27 17.70
C ARG A 42 6.75 -17.81 17.38
N LEU A 43 5.98 -17.12 16.54
CA LEU A 43 6.24 -15.73 16.15
C LEU A 43 5.59 -14.71 17.07
N THR A 44 4.85 -15.15 18.11
CA THR A 44 4.15 -14.30 19.07
C THR A 44 4.94 -13.08 19.59
N PRO A 45 6.23 -13.17 19.98
CA PRO A 45 6.95 -11.99 20.46
C PRO A 45 7.28 -10.95 19.37
N ILE A 46 7.33 -11.36 18.11
CA ILE A 46 7.75 -10.52 16.96
C ILE A 46 6.57 -10.26 16.01
N ILE A 47 5.39 -10.84 16.27
CA ILE A 47 4.23 -10.76 15.38
C ILE A 47 3.79 -9.32 15.15
N VAL A 48 3.76 -8.49 16.21
CA VAL A 48 3.34 -7.09 16.12
C VAL A 48 4.27 -6.27 15.23
N PRO A 49 5.61 -6.21 15.48
CA PRO A 49 6.50 -5.45 14.59
C PRO A 49 6.55 -6.04 13.17
N LEU A 50 6.44 -7.35 13.01
CA LEU A 50 6.44 -8.01 11.70
C LEU A 50 5.21 -7.62 10.87
N LEU A 51 4.01 -7.68 11.46
CA LEU A 51 2.77 -7.26 10.81
C LEU A 51 2.77 -5.75 10.52
N LEU A 52 3.38 -4.93 11.40
CA LEU A 52 3.50 -3.50 11.15
C LEU A 52 4.35 -3.21 9.91
N VAL A 53 5.50 -3.88 9.75
CA VAL A 53 6.35 -3.75 8.57
C VAL A 53 5.64 -4.20 7.29
N MET A 54 4.94 -5.34 7.33
CA MET A 54 4.14 -5.84 6.19
C MET A 54 3.02 -4.86 5.81
N SER A 55 2.35 -4.26 6.81
CA SER A 55 1.30 -3.26 6.61
C SER A 55 1.83 -1.99 5.95
N ILE A 56 2.96 -1.47 6.43
CA ILE A 56 3.64 -0.31 5.82
C ILE A 56 4.00 -0.62 4.36
N ALA A 57 4.60 -1.79 4.09
CA ALA A 57 4.97 -2.19 2.74
C ALA A 57 3.76 -2.23 1.78
N LYS A 58 2.65 -2.83 2.22
CA LYS A 58 1.40 -2.84 1.42
C LYS A 58 0.89 -1.43 1.18
N PHE A 59 0.84 -0.61 2.23
CA PHE A 59 0.37 0.76 2.12
C PHE A 59 1.21 1.55 1.10
N THR A 60 2.55 1.45 1.16
CA THR A 60 3.44 2.11 0.19
C THR A 60 3.21 1.62 -1.23
N LEU A 61 3.04 0.32 -1.44
CA LEU A 61 2.74 -0.24 -2.77
C LEU A 61 1.40 0.27 -3.33
N VAL A 62 0.36 0.31 -2.48
CA VAL A 62 -0.95 0.84 -2.85
C VAL A 62 -0.87 2.31 -3.22
N VAL A 63 -0.21 3.12 -2.39
CA VAL A 63 -0.09 4.56 -2.62
C VAL A 63 0.72 4.84 -3.88
N MET A 64 1.86 4.18 -4.05
CA MET A 64 2.75 4.41 -5.18
C MET A 64 2.12 3.99 -6.50
N PHE A 65 1.47 2.82 -6.57
CA PHE A 65 0.96 2.28 -7.82
C PHE A 65 -0.54 2.52 -8.00
N PHE A 66 -1.40 2.09 -7.08
CA PHE A 66 -2.87 2.15 -7.23
C PHE A 66 -3.46 3.54 -7.02
N MET A 67 -2.87 4.37 -6.15
CA MET A 67 -3.24 5.79 -6.01
C MET A 67 -2.50 6.70 -7.00
N HIS A 68 -1.83 6.11 -8.00
CA HIS A 68 -1.19 6.80 -9.12
C HIS A 68 -0.05 7.79 -8.76
N LEU A 69 0.33 7.92 -7.49
CA LEU A 69 1.40 8.85 -7.07
C LEU A 69 2.74 8.68 -7.80
N ARG A 70 3.05 7.47 -8.28
CA ARG A 70 4.25 7.23 -9.09
C ARG A 70 4.20 7.88 -10.48
N TYR A 71 3.00 8.09 -11.00
CA TYR A 71 2.73 8.59 -12.34
C TYR A 71 2.12 10.01 -12.33
N ASP A 72 1.66 10.48 -11.17
CA ASP A 72 1.02 11.78 -11.00
C ASP A 72 1.98 12.93 -10.64
N PRO A 73 1.61 14.19 -10.94
CA PRO A 73 2.37 15.37 -10.55
C PRO A 73 2.37 15.59 -9.03
N ARG A 74 3.50 16.10 -8.52
CA ARG A 74 3.78 16.38 -7.10
C ARG A 74 2.66 17.03 -6.26
N PRO A 75 1.85 18.00 -6.77
CA PRO A 75 0.74 18.55 -5.98
C PRO A 75 -0.33 17.52 -5.59
N LEU A 76 -0.64 16.55 -6.45
CA LEU A 76 -1.59 15.47 -6.12
C LEU A 76 -1.02 14.56 -5.03
N ALA A 77 0.29 14.31 -5.09
CA ALA A 77 1.00 13.60 -4.02
C ALA A 77 0.90 14.32 -2.66
N ALA A 78 1.03 15.65 -2.66
CA ALA A 78 0.95 16.46 -1.44
C ALA A 78 -0.45 16.43 -0.79
N VAL A 79 -1.53 16.40 -1.58
CA VAL A 79 -2.91 16.29 -1.07
C VAL A 79 -3.15 14.96 -0.37
N PHE A 80 -2.45 13.89 -0.76
CA PHE A 80 -2.52 12.60 -0.09
C PHE A 80 -1.60 12.52 1.15
N VAL A 81 -0.35 12.96 1.01
CA VAL A 81 0.66 12.86 2.07
C VAL A 81 0.38 13.84 3.22
N GLY A 82 -0.15 15.02 2.95
CA GLY A 82 -0.45 16.03 3.98
C GLY A 82 -1.39 15.50 5.08
N PRO A 83 -2.61 15.05 4.74
CA PRO A 83 -3.53 14.45 5.71
C PRO A 83 -2.95 13.19 6.38
N LEU A 84 -2.17 12.38 5.68
CA LEU A 84 -1.51 11.20 6.26
C LEU A 84 -0.53 11.58 7.37
N VAL A 85 0.31 12.60 7.14
CA VAL A 85 1.23 13.13 8.14
C VAL A 85 0.47 13.71 9.32
N ILE A 86 -0.57 14.51 9.07
CA ILE A 86 -1.41 15.10 10.13
C ILE A 86 -2.06 14.00 10.97
N ALA A 87 -2.66 12.98 10.35
CA ALA A 87 -3.28 11.86 11.05
C ALA A 87 -2.25 11.08 11.91
N THR A 88 -1.04 10.86 11.39
CA THR A 88 0.05 10.20 12.11
C THR A 88 0.48 11.02 13.32
N LEU A 89 0.66 12.34 13.16
CA LEU A 89 1.03 13.25 14.25
C LEU A 89 -0.05 13.31 15.33
N ILE A 90 -1.33 13.37 14.93
CA ILE A 90 -2.45 13.33 15.88
C ILE A 90 -2.45 12.01 16.64
N GLY A 91 -2.25 10.87 15.95
CA GLY A 91 -2.16 9.56 16.60
C GLY A 91 -1.05 9.50 17.65
N ILE A 92 0.15 9.99 17.31
CA ILE A 92 1.28 10.09 18.25
C ILE A 92 0.93 11.02 19.42
N ALA A 93 0.37 12.21 19.14
CA ALA A 93 -0.02 13.18 20.16
C ALA A 93 -1.03 12.60 21.16
N LEU A 94 -2.02 11.85 20.67
CA LEU A 94 -3.01 11.16 21.51
C LEU A 94 -2.38 10.04 22.34
N MET A 95 -1.45 9.26 21.78
CA MET A 95 -0.70 8.24 22.53
C MET A 95 0.14 8.86 23.67
N THR A 96 0.75 10.02 23.44
CA THR A 96 1.45 10.77 24.50
C THR A 96 0.51 11.40 25.52
N LEU A 97 -0.61 11.98 25.09
CA LEU A 97 -1.56 12.69 25.95
C LEU A 97 -2.33 11.74 26.87
N THR A 98 -2.76 10.59 26.36
CA THR A 98 -3.42 9.54 27.16
C THR A 98 -2.48 8.88 28.16
N GLY A 99 -1.20 9.30 28.19
CA GLY A 99 -0.20 8.75 29.08
C GLY A 99 0.17 7.30 28.74
N ALA A 100 -0.19 6.77 27.56
CA ALA A 100 0.21 5.40 27.19
C ALA A 100 1.73 5.22 27.28
N PHE A 101 2.51 6.22 26.83
CA PHE A 101 3.97 6.24 27.01
C PHE A 101 4.43 6.41 28.47
N LEU A 102 3.64 7.03 29.34
CA LEU A 102 3.93 7.18 30.78
C LEU A 102 3.48 5.96 31.62
N VAL A 103 2.47 5.21 31.17
CA VAL A 103 1.95 3.99 31.81
C VAL A 103 2.86 2.80 31.57
N PHE A 104 3.44 2.67 30.37
CA PHE A 104 4.46 1.64 30.10
C PHE A 104 5.80 1.88 30.83
N GLY A 105 5.98 3.04 31.47
CA GLY A 105 7.19 3.43 32.20
C GLY A 105 7.08 3.38 33.73
N ARG A 106 6.02 2.78 34.31
CA ARG A 106 5.88 2.54 35.75
C ARG A 106 5.76 1.06 36.06
#